data_AF-A0AAD2BXQ8-F1
#
_entry.id   AF-A0AAD2BXQ8-F1
#
_cell.length_a   1.000
_cell.length_b   1.000
_cell.length_c   1.000
_cell.angle_alpha   90.00
_cell.angle_beta   90.00
_cell.angle_gamma   90.00
#
_symmetry.space_group_name_H-M   'P 1'
#
loop_
_entity.id
_entity.type
_entity.pdbx_description
1 polymer ?
#
loop_
_entity_poly.entity_id
_entity_poly.type
_entity_poly.pdbx_seq_one_letter_code
_entity_poly.pdbx_strand_id
1 'polypeptide(L)'
;MRQARNGNGRSASARLRGSDAVAVDGTADSRLPANSGGKARKAGGRSSVGRRKGAPAAKRSKYGNQRLTFEGLSFDSKRELHRYVLLREMVRTGAISDLRRQVPFELAPGVSINGRRRPPLRYVADFVYRERGAAIDTIEDVKGVVTEAYRIKRHLMTAAGFVIREIR
;
A
#
# COMPACT_ATOMS: atom_id res chain seq x y z
N MET A 1 -21.15 -53.83 14.05
CA MET A 1 -20.09 -54.77 13.58
C MET A 1 -19.15 -54.01 12.64
N ARG A 2 -17.84 -54.25 12.81
CA ARG A 2 -16.70 -53.86 11.96
C ARG A 2 -16.11 -52.44 12.14
N GLN A 3 -15.04 -52.43 12.94
CA GLN A 3 -13.90 -51.52 12.89
C GLN A 3 -13.01 -51.83 11.67
N ALA A 4 -12.25 -50.82 11.22
CA ALA A 4 -10.91 -50.88 10.61
C ALA A 4 -10.32 -49.47 10.81
N ARG A 5 -9.29 -49.17 11.61
CA ARG A 5 -7.86 -49.60 11.66
C ARG A 5 -7.10 -49.54 10.33
N ASN A 6 -6.32 -48.46 10.15
CA ASN A 6 -4.92 -48.36 9.69
C ASN A 6 -4.66 -46.89 9.29
N GLY A 7 -3.53 -46.24 9.49
CA GLY A 7 -2.21 -46.65 9.95
C GLY A 7 -1.17 -45.69 9.34
N ASN A 8 -0.48 -44.96 10.22
CA ASN A 8 0.93 -44.51 10.16
C ASN A 8 1.50 -43.80 8.90
N GLY A 9 2.03 -42.60 9.13
CA GLY A 9 2.90 -41.88 8.18
C GLY A 9 3.79 -40.86 8.91
N ARG A 10 4.84 -41.36 9.57
CA ARG A 10 5.97 -40.56 10.07
C ARG A 10 6.82 -40.07 8.89
N SER A 11 7.21 -38.79 8.89
CA SER A 11 8.56 -38.41 8.44
C SER A 11 8.98 -37.06 9.01
N ALA A 12 10.00 -37.12 9.85
CA ALA A 12 10.79 -36.00 10.32
C ALA A 12 11.75 -35.52 9.23
N SER A 13 12.03 -34.21 9.20
CA SER A 13 13.26 -33.58 8.69
C SER A 13 13.12 -32.07 8.91
N ALA A 14 14.13 -31.28 9.25
CA ALA A 14 15.48 -31.51 9.69
C ALA A 14 15.92 -30.20 10.37
N ARG A 15 16.71 -30.30 11.43
CA ARG A 15 17.40 -29.16 12.04
C ARG A 15 18.54 -28.74 11.12
N LEU A 16 18.74 -27.44 10.93
CA LEU A 16 20.03 -26.88 10.53
C LEU A 16 20.39 -25.74 11.49
N ARG A 17 21.52 -25.95 12.16
CA ARG A 17 22.33 -24.98 12.91
C ARG A 17 23.39 -24.41 11.96
N GLY A 18 23.84 -23.20 12.24
CA GLY A 18 25.08 -22.60 11.74
C GLY A 18 24.85 -21.10 11.48
N SER A 19 25.17 -20.23 12.43
CA SER A 19 26.49 -19.60 12.63
C SER A 19 26.89 -18.73 11.43
N ASP A 20 26.80 -17.41 11.56
CA ASP A 20 27.99 -16.59 11.78
C ASP A 20 27.64 -15.12 11.97
N ALA A 21 28.32 -14.53 12.95
CA ALA A 21 28.30 -13.13 13.29
C ALA A 21 29.19 -12.36 12.30
N VAL A 22 28.73 -11.20 11.84
CA VAL A 22 29.62 -10.13 11.39
C VAL A 22 29.09 -8.82 11.95
N ALA A 23 29.85 -8.27 12.90
CA ALA A 23 29.72 -6.91 13.37
C ALA A 23 30.35 -5.96 12.35
N VAL A 24 29.68 -4.85 12.06
CA VAL A 24 30.33 -3.62 11.56
C VAL A 24 29.74 -2.44 12.31
N ASP A 25 30.61 -1.82 13.10
CA ASP A 25 30.47 -0.51 13.71
C ASP A 25 30.70 0.58 12.64
N GLY A 26 30.11 1.77 12.83
CA GLY A 26 30.26 2.86 11.86
C GLY A 26 29.21 3.98 11.95
N THR A 27 29.23 4.70 13.07
CA THR A 27 29.13 6.17 13.20
C THR A 27 28.42 7.01 12.11
N ALA A 28 27.44 7.80 12.60
CA ALA A 28 27.15 9.22 12.32
C ALA A 28 27.08 9.72 10.85
N ASP A 29 25.97 10.35 10.46
CA ASP A 29 25.76 11.79 10.67
C ASP A 29 24.44 12.23 10.01
N SER A 30 23.80 13.16 10.70
CA SER A 30 22.75 14.05 10.27
C SER A 30 23.02 14.71 8.91
N ARG A 31 21.96 14.88 8.10
CA ARG A 31 21.49 16.17 7.54
C ARG A 31 20.64 15.97 6.28
N LEU A 32 19.40 16.43 6.36
CA LEU A 32 18.59 16.83 5.22
C LEU A 32 19.25 18.05 4.54
N PRO A 33 19.47 18.08 3.21
CA PRO A 33 20.00 19.27 2.58
C PRO A 33 18.96 20.39 2.53
N ALA A 34 19.29 21.51 3.17
CA ALA A 34 18.62 22.79 3.04
C ALA A 34 18.95 23.42 1.67
N ASN A 35 17.91 23.90 0.99
CA ASN A 35 18.02 24.61 -0.29
C ASN A 35 18.43 26.07 -0.05
N SER A 36 19.70 26.41 -0.25
CA SER A 36 20.23 27.78 -0.20
C SER A 36 20.25 28.40 -1.60
N GLY A 37 19.32 29.32 -1.86
CA GLY A 37 19.30 30.14 -3.06
C GLY A 37 20.33 31.27 -3.01
N GLY A 38 21.33 31.23 -3.89
CA GLY A 38 22.27 32.33 -4.16
C GLY A 38 21.88 33.08 -5.44
N LYS A 39 21.69 34.40 -5.33
CA LYS A 39 21.53 35.35 -6.45
C LYS A 39 22.89 35.69 -7.08
N ALA A 40 22.99 35.73 -8.41
CA ALA A 40 23.88 36.66 -9.10
C ALA A 40 23.52 36.89 -10.59
N ARG A 41 23.13 38.16 -10.88
CA ARG A 41 23.56 39.07 -11.97
C ARG A 41 23.27 38.75 -13.46
N LYS A 42 23.23 39.85 -14.22
CA LYS A 42 22.50 40.12 -15.47
C LYS A 42 23.48 40.48 -16.61
N ALA A 43 23.27 39.93 -17.80
CA ALA A 43 23.56 40.49 -19.14
C ALA A 43 22.82 39.58 -20.14
N GLY A 44 22.03 40.00 -21.13
CA GLY A 44 22.22 41.08 -22.09
C GLY A 44 22.48 40.45 -23.47
N GLY A 45 21.43 40.14 -24.24
CA GLY A 45 21.56 39.59 -25.60
C GLY A 45 20.21 39.26 -26.25
N ARG A 46 19.83 40.03 -27.27
CA ARG A 46 18.62 39.83 -28.09
C ARG A 46 18.82 38.65 -29.05
N SER A 47 17.84 37.76 -29.15
CA SER A 47 17.58 36.99 -30.38
C SER A 47 16.15 36.48 -30.43
N SER A 48 15.62 36.53 -31.65
CA SER A 48 14.25 36.41 -32.10
C SER A 48 13.71 34.98 -32.17
N VAL A 49 12.41 34.87 -31.89
CA VAL A 49 11.41 33.96 -32.49
C VAL A 49 11.64 32.44 -32.33
N GLY A 50 10.79 31.85 -31.49
CA GLY A 50 10.50 30.42 -31.46
C GLY A 50 9.43 30.11 -30.42
N ARG A 51 8.15 30.24 -30.79
CA ARG A 51 7.00 29.93 -29.93
C ARG A 51 6.99 28.43 -29.60
N ARG A 52 7.65 28.04 -28.50
CA ARG A 52 7.59 26.67 -27.98
C ARG A 52 6.14 26.38 -27.58
N LYS A 53 5.51 25.40 -28.24
CA LYS A 53 4.23 24.84 -27.83
C LYS A 53 4.40 24.34 -26.38
N GLY A 54 3.64 24.91 -25.46
CA GLY A 54 3.68 24.54 -24.05
C GLY A 54 3.37 23.06 -23.86
N ALA A 55 4.18 22.38 -23.04
CA ALA A 55 3.88 21.04 -22.57
C ALA A 55 2.47 21.02 -21.93
N PRO A 56 1.69 19.94 -22.09
CA PRO A 56 0.37 19.87 -21.51
C PRO A 56 0.47 20.06 -20.00
N ALA A 57 -0.27 21.06 -19.48
CA ALA A 57 -0.37 21.29 -18.05
C ALA A 57 -0.78 19.97 -17.38
N ALA A 58 0.03 19.52 -16.40
CA ALA A 58 -0.26 18.32 -15.63
C ALA A 58 -1.70 18.43 -15.11
N LYS A 59 -2.57 17.50 -15.53
CA LYS A 59 -3.97 17.46 -15.10
C LYS A 59 -3.95 17.46 -13.56
N ARG A 60 -4.45 18.54 -12.95
CA ARG A 60 -4.71 18.56 -11.50
C ARG A 60 -5.54 17.32 -11.21
N SER A 61 -5.05 16.44 -10.33
CA SER A 61 -5.83 15.30 -9.89
C SER A 61 -7.17 15.83 -9.38
N LYS A 62 -8.27 15.11 -9.64
CA LYS A 62 -9.64 15.54 -9.33
C LYS A 62 -9.83 15.97 -7.86
N TYR A 63 -8.88 15.61 -6.99
CA TYR A 63 -8.88 15.92 -5.56
C TYR A 63 -7.58 16.60 -5.06
N GLY A 64 -6.70 17.06 -5.95
CA GLY A 64 -5.46 17.75 -5.56
C GLY A 64 -4.39 16.89 -4.86
N ASN A 65 -4.62 15.59 -4.69
CA ASN A 65 -3.62 14.68 -4.13
C ASN A 65 -2.40 14.55 -5.06
N GLN A 66 -1.22 14.63 -4.44
CA GLN A 66 0.06 14.34 -5.06
C GLN A 66 0.37 12.86 -4.85
N ARG A 67 0.53 12.13 -5.95
CA ARG A 67 1.03 10.75 -5.92
C ARG A 67 2.49 10.77 -5.50
N LEU A 68 2.88 9.90 -4.59
CA LEU A 68 4.22 9.86 -4.03
C LEU A 68 4.85 8.50 -4.29
N THR A 69 6.17 8.49 -4.43
CA THR A 69 6.96 7.26 -4.49
C THR A 69 7.87 7.17 -3.27
N PHE A 70 7.94 6.00 -2.66
CA PHE A 70 8.84 5.71 -1.55
C PHE A 70 9.30 4.26 -1.68
N GLU A 71 10.62 4.04 -1.70
CA GLU A 71 11.23 2.71 -1.85
C GLU A 71 10.66 1.90 -3.05
N GLY A 72 10.39 2.59 -4.17
CA GLY A 72 9.83 1.96 -5.38
C GLY A 72 8.32 1.71 -5.35
N LEU A 73 7.63 1.97 -4.23
CA LEU A 73 6.18 1.85 -4.11
C LEU A 73 5.50 3.20 -4.38
N SER A 74 4.35 3.16 -5.06
CA SER A 74 3.51 4.34 -5.29
C SER A 74 2.39 4.44 -4.25
N PHE A 75 2.07 5.67 -3.87
CA PHE A 75 1.02 6.02 -2.91
C PHE A 75 0.15 7.12 -3.48
N ASP A 76 -1.16 7.01 -3.28
CA ASP A 76 -2.14 7.96 -3.82
C ASP A 76 -2.31 9.19 -2.93
N SER A 77 -1.71 9.19 -1.72
CA SER A 77 -1.67 10.34 -0.82
C SER A 77 -0.48 10.34 0.14
N LYS A 78 -0.16 11.52 0.71
CA LYS A 78 0.79 11.68 1.82
C LYS A 78 0.39 10.86 3.05
N ARG A 79 -0.91 10.80 3.34
CA ARG A 79 -1.45 10.08 4.50
C ARG A 79 -1.27 8.57 4.36
N GLU A 80 -1.48 8.04 3.16
CA GLU A 80 -1.26 6.62 2.87
C GLU A 80 0.21 6.25 3.05
N LEU A 81 1.13 7.07 2.54
CA LEU A 81 2.57 6.88 2.75
C LEU A 81 2.93 6.92 4.26
N HIS A 82 2.43 7.90 4.99
CA HIS A 82 2.69 8.01 6.43
C HIS A 82 2.17 6.77 7.19
N ARG A 83 0.95 6.31 6.88
CA ARG A 83 0.40 5.11 7.52
C ARG A 83 1.24 3.88 7.20
N TYR A 84 1.69 3.73 5.96
CA TYR A 84 2.57 2.62 5.58
C TYR A 84 3.89 2.61 6.37
N VAL A 85 4.53 3.76 6.56
CA VAL A 85 5.77 3.85 7.35
C VAL A 85 5.53 3.39 8.79
N LEU A 86 4.42 3.80 9.41
CA LEU A 86 4.03 3.34 10.75
C LEU A 86 3.79 1.82 10.79
N LEU A 87 3.07 1.28 9.80
CA LEU A 87 2.82 -0.16 9.71
C LEU A 87 4.11 -0.95 9.50
N ARG A 88 5.06 -0.45 8.71
CA ARG A 88 6.39 -1.06 8.56
C ARG A 88 7.14 -1.14 9.88
N GLU A 89 7.05 -0.10 10.71
CA GLU A 89 7.63 -0.11 12.05
C GLU A 89 6.96 -1.15 12.96
N MET A 90 5.64 -1.26 12.88
CA MET A 90 4.87 -2.29 13.60
C MET A 90 5.25 -3.71 13.15
N VAL A 91 5.58 -3.92 11.88
CA VAL A 91 6.15 -5.19 11.40
C VAL A 91 7.52 -5.43 12.03
N ARG A 92 8.39 -4.42 12.05
CA ARG A 92 9.75 -4.53 12.60
C ARG A 92 9.76 -4.89 14.09
N THR A 93 8.85 -4.33 14.86
CA THR A 93 8.64 -4.64 16.30
C THR A 93 7.83 -5.93 16.52
N GLY A 94 7.33 -6.54 15.45
CA GLY A 94 6.49 -7.74 15.45
C GLY A 94 5.08 -7.51 16.01
N ALA A 95 4.64 -6.27 16.19
CA ALA A 95 3.26 -5.98 16.59
C ALA A 95 2.25 -6.46 15.53
N ILE A 96 2.66 -6.48 14.26
CA ILE A 96 1.89 -7.03 13.14
C ILE A 96 2.78 -7.90 12.23
N SER A 97 2.16 -8.68 11.38
CA SER A 97 2.79 -9.55 10.37
C SER A 97 1.97 -9.54 9.07
N ASP A 98 2.51 -10.14 8.01
CA ASP A 98 1.84 -10.30 6.70
C ASP A 98 1.29 -8.99 6.10
N LEU A 99 2.01 -7.89 6.28
CA LEU A 99 1.62 -6.58 5.74
C LEU A 99 1.58 -6.63 4.21
N ARG A 100 0.36 -6.52 3.68
CA ARG A 100 0.05 -6.44 2.25
C ARG A 100 -0.62 -5.12 1.94
N ARG A 101 -0.45 -4.68 0.71
CA ARG A 101 -1.02 -3.44 0.19
C ARG A 101 -1.98 -3.71 -0.96
N GLN A 102 -2.95 -2.81 -1.15
CA GLN A 102 -3.82 -2.77 -2.32
C GLN A 102 -4.50 -4.13 -2.58
N VAL A 103 -5.05 -4.74 -1.53
CA VAL A 103 -5.58 -6.10 -1.54
C VAL A 103 -7.01 -6.10 -2.07
N PRO A 104 -7.30 -6.82 -3.17
CA PRO A 104 -8.65 -6.91 -3.70
C PRO A 104 -9.51 -7.92 -2.93
N PHE A 105 -10.74 -7.51 -2.62
CA PHE A 105 -11.83 -8.35 -2.12
C PHE A 105 -12.94 -8.35 -3.16
N GLU A 106 -13.34 -9.52 -3.63
CA GLU A 106 -14.46 -9.66 -4.56
C GLU A 106 -15.79 -9.55 -3.81
N LEU A 107 -16.61 -8.57 -4.21
CA LEU A 107 -17.92 -8.30 -3.60
C LEU A 107 -19.06 -8.95 -4.39
N ALA A 108 -18.90 -9.04 -5.70
CA ALA A 108 -19.84 -9.69 -6.59
C ALA A 108 -19.09 -10.22 -7.83
N PRO A 109 -19.51 -11.37 -8.37
CA PRO A 109 -18.91 -11.93 -9.57
C PRO A 109 -19.10 -10.99 -10.77
N GLY A 110 -18.31 -11.21 -11.83
CA GLY A 110 -18.52 -10.51 -13.09
C GLY A 110 -19.88 -10.85 -13.70
N VAL A 111 -20.56 -9.84 -14.26
CA VAL A 111 -21.91 -9.98 -14.82
C VAL A 111 -21.94 -9.50 -16.28
N SER A 112 -22.90 -10.01 -17.06
CA SER A 112 -23.17 -9.49 -18.41
C SER A 112 -24.36 -8.56 -18.36
N ILE A 113 -24.19 -7.32 -18.82
CA ILE A 113 -25.25 -6.30 -18.87
C ILE A 113 -25.37 -5.84 -20.32
N ASN A 114 -26.55 -6.01 -20.91
CA ASN A 114 -26.85 -5.66 -22.31
C ASN A 114 -25.84 -6.29 -23.30
N GLY A 115 -25.57 -7.58 -23.13
CA GLY A 115 -24.62 -8.34 -23.97
C GLY A 115 -23.14 -8.01 -23.75
N ARG A 116 -22.80 -7.10 -22.84
CA ARG A 116 -21.40 -6.73 -22.53
C ARG A 116 -20.97 -7.29 -21.18
N ARG A 117 -19.86 -8.03 -21.17
CA ARG A 117 -19.24 -8.51 -19.93
C ARG A 117 -18.68 -7.35 -19.11
N ARG A 118 -18.99 -7.34 -17.82
CA ARG A 118 -18.41 -6.46 -16.80
C ARG A 118 -17.57 -7.29 -15.85
N PRO A 119 -16.41 -6.77 -15.40
CA PRO A 119 -15.56 -7.49 -14.46
C PRO A 119 -16.24 -7.62 -13.09
N PRO A 120 -15.74 -8.51 -12.22
CA PRO A 120 -16.19 -8.59 -10.84
C PRO A 120 -16.10 -7.23 -10.13
N LEU A 121 -17.09 -6.95 -9.29
CA LEU A 121 -17.07 -5.78 -8.43
C LEU A 121 -16.11 -6.06 -7.27
N ARG A 122 -15.07 -5.22 -7.13
CA ARG A 122 -14.08 -5.37 -6.08
C ARG A 122 -14.02 -4.16 -5.13
N TYR A 123 -13.81 -4.45 -3.86
CA TYR A 123 -13.23 -3.53 -2.90
C TYR A 123 -11.71 -3.70 -2.94
N VAL A 124 -10.94 -2.62 -2.89
CA VAL A 124 -9.47 -2.71 -2.79
C VAL A 124 -9.09 -1.99 -1.50
N ALA A 125 -8.53 -2.73 -0.55
CA ALA A 125 -8.08 -2.18 0.73
C ALA A 125 -6.65 -1.65 0.60
N ASP A 126 -6.35 -0.52 1.23
CA ASP A 126 -5.01 0.05 1.20
C ASP A 126 -4.02 -0.86 1.91
N PHE A 127 -4.39 -1.39 3.09
CA PHE A 127 -3.56 -2.30 3.88
C PHE A 127 -4.34 -3.47 4.45
N VAL A 128 -3.71 -4.64 4.44
CA VAL A 128 -4.19 -5.84 5.14
C VAL A 128 -3.02 -6.49 5.85
N TYR A 129 -3.19 -6.85 7.12
CA TYR A 129 -2.14 -7.44 7.94
C TYR A 129 -2.73 -8.24 9.10
N ARG A 130 -1.90 -9.03 9.78
CA ARG A 130 -2.30 -9.77 10.98
C ARG A 130 -1.70 -9.16 12.23
N GLU A 131 -2.55 -8.75 13.16
CA GLU A 131 -2.13 -8.30 14.50
C GLU A 131 -1.60 -9.47 15.32
N ARG A 132 -0.62 -9.23 16.19
CA ARG A 132 -0.03 -10.26 17.04
C ARG A 132 -1.12 -10.93 17.90
N GLY A 133 -1.29 -12.25 17.72
CA GLY A 133 -2.28 -13.04 18.45
C GLY A 133 -3.70 -12.95 17.90
N ALA A 134 -3.95 -12.18 16.83
CA ALA A 134 -5.26 -12.11 16.20
C ALA A 134 -5.51 -13.33 15.30
N ALA A 135 -6.72 -13.87 15.36
CA ALA A 135 -7.15 -14.98 14.52
C ALA A 135 -7.48 -14.54 13.07
N ILE A 136 -7.91 -13.28 12.89
CA ILE A 136 -8.36 -12.74 11.60
C ILE A 136 -7.45 -11.59 11.15
N ASP A 137 -7.44 -11.33 9.84
CA ASP A 137 -6.75 -10.18 9.27
C ASP A 137 -7.45 -8.87 9.67
N THR A 138 -6.64 -7.86 9.96
CA THR A 138 -7.09 -6.46 10.03
C THR A 138 -7.06 -5.86 8.63
N ILE A 139 -8.15 -5.20 8.24
CA ILE A 139 -8.29 -4.48 6.97
C ILE A 139 -8.33 -2.98 7.29
N GLU A 140 -7.34 -2.23 6.81
CA GLU A 140 -7.29 -0.77 6.97
C GLU A 140 -7.43 -0.05 5.63
N ASP A 141 -8.10 1.09 5.69
CA ASP A 141 -8.29 1.95 4.53
C ASP A 141 -8.12 3.44 4.90
N VAL A 142 -7.26 4.13 4.18
CA VAL A 142 -6.90 5.53 4.42
C VAL A 142 -7.87 6.43 3.68
N LYS A 143 -8.77 7.06 4.42
CA LYS A 143 -9.84 7.88 3.87
C LYS A 143 -9.61 9.37 4.06
N GLY A 144 -9.80 10.10 2.97
CA GLY A 144 -9.98 11.56 2.97
C GLY A 144 -11.44 11.93 2.79
N VAL A 145 -11.91 11.86 1.55
CA VAL A 145 -13.30 12.15 1.21
C VAL A 145 -14.09 10.85 1.08
N VAL A 146 -15.16 10.73 1.84
CA VAL A 146 -16.11 9.62 1.75
C VAL A 146 -17.01 9.83 0.54
N THR A 147 -16.92 8.94 -0.46
CA THR A 147 -17.77 8.97 -1.65
C THR A 147 -18.94 7.98 -1.52
N GLU A 148 -20.00 8.19 -2.28
CA GLU A 148 -21.15 7.27 -2.32
C GLU A 148 -20.74 5.86 -2.76
N ALA A 149 -19.92 5.75 -3.81
CA ALA A 149 -19.40 4.46 -4.27
C ALA A 149 -18.62 3.73 -3.17
N TYR A 150 -17.86 4.46 -2.35
CA TYR A 150 -17.19 3.87 -1.20
C TYR A 150 -18.18 3.38 -0.14
N ARG A 151 -19.21 4.16 0.19
CA ARG A 151 -20.26 3.76 1.16
C ARG A 151 -20.92 2.44 0.75
N ILE A 152 -21.31 2.32 -0.52
CA ILE A 152 -21.92 1.09 -1.06
C ILE A 152 -20.95 -0.09 -0.92
N LYS A 153 -19.70 0.06 -1.37
CA LYS A 153 -18.73 -1.04 -1.28
C LYS A 153 -18.38 -1.41 0.17
N ARG A 154 -18.30 -0.44 1.09
CA ARG A 154 -18.09 -0.69 2.52
C ARG A 154 -19.26 -1.45 3.12
N HIS A 155 -20.49 -1.10 2.76
CA HIS A 155 -21.68 -1.82 3.18
C HIS A 155 -21.64 -3.28 2.72
N LEU A 156 -21.29 -3.52 1.45
CA LEU A 156 -21.14 -4.89 0.91
C LEU A 156 -20.01 -5.68 1.60
N MET A 157 -18.87 -5.04 1.90
CA MET A 157 -17.79 -5.66 2.68
C MET A 157 -18.29 -6.10 4.07
N THR A 158 -19.06 -5.24 4.73
CA THR A 158 -19.63 -5.53 6.06
C THR A 158 -20.64 -6.68 5.98
N ALA A 159 -21.51 -6.68 4.96
CA ALA A 159 -22.45 -7.78 4.72
C ALA A 159 -21.74 -9.11 4.44
N ALA A 160 -20.56 -9.08 3.83
CA ALA A 160 -19.70 -10.24 3.60
C ALA A 160 -18.87 -10.65 4.84
N GLY A 161 -19.08 -10.01 6.00
CA GLY A 161 -18.41 -10.35 7.26
C GLY A 161 -17.04 -9.69 7.48
N PHE A 162 -16.63 -8.76 6.61
CA PHE A 162 -15.37 -8.03 6.75
C PHE A 162 -15.57 -6.72 7.51
N VAL A 163 -14.69 -6.45 8.48
CA VAL A 163 -14.66 -5.18 9.21
C VAL A 163 -13.50 -4.32 8.69
N ILE A 164 -13.81 -3.12 8.24
CA ILE A 164 -12.82 -2.16 7.73
C ILE A 164 -12.57 -1.08 8.78
N ARG A 165 -11.30 -0.87 9.13
CA ARG A 165 -10.84 0.25 9.97
C ARG A 165 -10.46 1.43 9.07
N GLU A 166 -11.22 2.52 9.17
CA GLU A 166 -10.89 3.76 8.45
C GLU A 166 -9.81 4.55 9.19
N ILE A 167 -8.76 4.94 8.49
CA ILE A 167 -7.71 5.83 8.97
C ILE A 167 -7.94 7.22 8.36
N ARG A 168 -8.09 8.25 9.20
CA ARG A 168 -8.31 9.64 8.80
C ARG A 168 -7.06 10.49 8.89
#